data_AF-A0A914ND78-F1
#
_entry.id   AF-A0A914ND78-F1
#
_cell.length_a   1.000
_cell.length_b   1.000
_cell.length_c   1.000
_cell.angle_alpha   90.00
_cell.angle_beta   90.00
_cell.angle_gamma   90.00
#
_symmetry.space_group_name_H-M   'P 1'
#
loop_
_entity.id
_entity.type
_entity.pdbx_description
1 polymer ?
#
loop_
_entity_poly.entity_id
_entity_poly.type
_entity_poly.pdbx_seq_one_letter_code
_entity_poly.pdbx_strand_id
1 'polypeptide(L)'
;MVFNGQHVKISPEEFKRRETFLTEGQIKYNIFDPFSWPLPYKLTLASGLAGITSCSYYNIFYRKPWYQAIVVKSLLISGGMCLAYFAGKSRVYNMATRDAVIAHYMELHPDDFDRTSD
;
A
#
# COMPACT_ATOMS: atom_id res chain seq x y z
N MET A 1 17.59 3.03 16.85
CA MET A 1 16.48 2.48 17.67
C MET A 1 17.04 2.15 19.04
N VAL A 2 16.37 2.58 20.11
CA VAL A 2 16.78 2.26 21.49
C VAL A 2 16.15 0.93 21.87
N PHE A 3 16.97 -0.10 22.06
CA PHE A 3 16.57 -1.36 22.70
C PHE A 3 17.31 -1.42 24.04
N ASN A 4 16.58 -1.55 25.15
CA ASN A 4 17.16 -1.59 26.51
C ASN A 4 18.12 -0.42 26.85
N GLY A 5 17.83 0.80 26.39
CA GLY A 5 18.63 1.99 26.74
C GLY A 5 19.99 2.09 26.05
N GLN A 6 20.33 1.17 25.13
CA GLN A 6 21.57 1.22 24.34
C GLN A 6 21.26 1.49 22.86
N HIS A 7 22.10 2.32 22.23
CA HIS A 7 22.08 2.55 20.79
C HIS A 7 22.81 1.39 20.10
N VAL A 8 22.06 0.49 19.47
CA VAL A 8 22.64 -0.66 18.75
C VAL A 8 22.82 -0.29 17.28
N LYS A 9 24.07 -0.30 16.81
CA LYS A 9 24.41 -0.23 15.39
C LYS A 9 23.92 -1.52 14.72
N ILE A 10 22.94 -1.40 13.84
CA ILE A 10 22.41 -2.52 13.06
C ILE A 10 23.43 -2.83 11.97
N SER A 11 23.77 -4.11 11.77
CA SER A 11 24.63 -4.52 10.66
C SER A 11 24.06 -4.02 9.32
N PRO A 12 24.87 -3.53 8.37
CA PRO A 12 24.40 -3.11 7.05
C PRO A 12 23.57 -4.19 6.34
N GLU A 13 23.88 -5.46 6.58
CA GLU A 13 23.14 -6.60 6.03
C GLU A 13 21.73 -6.72 6.63
N GLU A 14 21.62 -6.55 7.96
CA GLU A 14 20.33 -6.62 8.64
C GLU A 14 19.45 -5.42 8.28
N PHE A 15 20.06 -4.25 8.05
CA PHE A 15 19.35 -3.07 7.56
C PHE A 15 18.75 -3.32 6.16
N LYS A 16 19.55 -3.78 5.20
CA LYS A 16 19.06 -4.15 3.85
C LYS A 16 17.94 -5.19 3.91
N ARG A 17 18.09 -6.20 4.79
CA ARG A 17 17.04 -7.21 5.01
C ARG A 17 15.72 -6.56 5.42
N ARG A 18 15.74 -5.58 6.34
CA ARG A 18 14.53 -4.88 6.81
C ARG A 18 13.93 -4.01 5.71
N GLU A 19 14.75 -3.26 4.98
CA GLU A 19 14.28 -2.39 3.88
C GLU A 19 13.59 -3.18 2.76
N THR A 20 14.00 -4.43 2.54
CA THR A 20 13.40 -5.32 1.54
C THR A 20 11.92 -5.60 1.82
N PHE A 21 11.51 -5.62 3.09
CA PHE A 21 10.12 -5.87 3.50
C PHE A 21 9.27 -4.58 3.59
N LEU A 22 9.91 -3.41 3.63
CA LEU A 22 9.25 -2.13 3.80
C LEU A 22 9.03 -1.40 2.48
N THR A 23 9.93 -1.57 1.53
CA THR A 23 9.92 -0.82 0.27
C THR A 23 9.02 -1.47 -0.77
N GLU A 24 8.01 -0.74 -1.21
CA GLU A 24 7.12 -1.19 -2.27
C GLU A 24 7.92 -1.37 -3.59
N GLY A 25 7.94 -2.60 -4.11
CA GLY A 25 8.74 -3.00 -5.28
C GLY A 25 9.90 -3.95 -4.98
N GLN A 26 10.39 -3.98 -3.73
CA GLN A 26 11.39 -4.97 -3.27
C GLN A 26 10.74 -6.21 -2.64
N ILE A 27 9.49 -6.08 -2.20
CA ILE A 27 8.69 -7.18 -1.65
C ILE A 27 8.46 -8.23 -2.74
N LYS A 28 8.85 -9.49 -2.46
CA LYS A 28 8.58 -10.62 -3.36
C LYS A 28 7.08 -10.90 -3.41
N TYR A 29 6.51 -10.85 -4.60
CA TYR A 29 5.09 -11.14 -4.80
C TYR A 29 4.77 -12.60 -4.50
N ASN A 30 3.79 -12.83 -3.63
CA ASN A 30 3.25 -14.15 -3.33
C ASN A 30 1.72 -14.11 -3.44
N ILE A 31 1.16 -15.00 -4.24
CA ILE A 31 -0.29 -15.06 -4.49
C ILE A 31 -1.06 -15.40 -3.21
N PHE A 32 -0.52 -16.27 -2.35
CA PHE A 32 -1.20 -16.73 -1.14
C PHE A 32 -1.03 -15.81 0.07
N ASP A 33 -0.12 -14.84 -0.01
CA ASP A 33 0.10 -13.86 1.04
C ASP A 33 -0.48 -12.49 0.61
N PRO A 34 -1.63 -12.07 1.16
CA PRO A 34 -2.25 -10.80 0.80
C PRO A 34 -1.42 -9.59 1.21
N PHE A 35 -0.50 -9.73 2.17
CA PHE A 35 0.39 -8.64 2.58
C PHE A 35 1.51 -8.39 1.58
N SER A 36 1.87 -9.38 0.77
CA SER A 36 2.88 -9.25 -0.27
C SER A 36 2.40 -8.47 -1.50
N TRP A 37 1.10 -8.24 -1.64
CA TRP A 37 0.55 -7.62 -2.84
C TRP A 37 0.86 -6.12 -2.90
N PRO A 38 1.12 -5.56 -4.10
CA PRO A 38 1.27 -4.12 -4.26
C PRO A 38 0.01 -3.37 -3.82
N LEU A 39 0.20 -2.17 -3.27
CA LEU A 39 -0.88 -1.33 -2.74
C LEU A 39 -1.99 -1.03 -3.76
N PRO A 40 -1.71 -0.78 -5.05
CA PRO A 40 -2.77 -0.59 -6.05
C PRO A 40 -3.73 -1.77 -6.13
N TYR A 41 -3.23 -3.01 -6.08
CA TYR A 41 -4.08 -4.19 -6.13
C TYR A 41 -4.89 -4.38 -4.85
N LYS A 42 -4.29 -4.10 -3.68
CA LYS A 42 -5.01 -4.11 -2.39
C LYS A 42 -6.18 -3.14 -2.39
N LEU A 43 -5.97 -1.90 -2.85
CA LEU A 43 -7.03 -0.89 -2.94
C LEU A 43 -8.09 -1.25 -3.98
N THR A 44 -7.68 -1.80 -5.11
CA THR A 44 -8.61 -2.29 -6.15
C THR A 44 -9.51 -3.39 -5.61
N LEU A 45 -8.94 -4.38 -4.91
CA LEU A 45 -9.68 -5.46 -4.28
C LEU A 45 -10.64 -4.92 -3.21
N ALA A 46 -10.16 -4.05 -2.32
CA ALA A 46 -10.98 -3.45 -1.28
C ALA A 46 -12.17 -2.68 -1.87
N SER A 47 -11.94 -1.90 -2.93
CA SER A 47 -13.00 -1.18 -3.65
C SER A 47 -14.00 -2.13 -4.32
N GLY A 48 -13.52 -3.22 -4.92
CA GLY A 48 -14.37 -4.23 -5.54
C GLY A 48 -15.29 -4.90 -4.52
N LEU A 49 -14.74 -5.32 -3.38
CA LEU A 49 -15.49 -5.92 -2.27
C LEU A 49 -16.50 -4.93 -1.66
N ALA A 50 -16.11 -3.67 -1.46
CA ALA A 50 -17.01 -2.62 -1.00
C ALA A 50 -18.16 -2.37 -2.00
N GLY A 51 -17.86 -2.38 -3.31
CA GLY A 51 -18.87 -2.23 -4.35
C GLY A 51 -19.87 -3.39 -4.40
N ILE A 52 -19.39 -4.64 -4.31
CA ILE A 52 -20.24 -5.84 -4.30
C ILE A 52 -21.12 -5.86 -3.06
N THR A 53 -20.55 -5.59 -1.88
CA THR A 53 -21.31 -5.59 -0.61
C THR A 53 -22.35 -4.47 -0.60
N SER A 54 -21.99 -3.27 -1.07
CA SER A 54 -22.93 -2.15 -1.23
C SER A 54 -24.08 -2.49 -2.19
N CYS A 55 -23.80 -3.06 -3.36
CA CYS A 55 -24.82 -3.49 -4.31
C CYS A 55 -25.74 -4.59 -3.75
N SER A 56 -25.16 -5.52 -3.00
CA SER A 56 -25.90 -6.60 -2.35
C SER A 56 -26.82 -6.06 -1.26
N TYR A 57 -26.31 -5.14 -0.44
CA TYR A 57 -27.08 -4.46 0.60
C TYR A 57 -28.23 -3.64 0.02
N TYR A 58 -27.98 -2.88 -1.04
CA TYR A 58 -29.01 -2.14 -1.78
C TYR A 58 -30.14 -3.07 -2.26
N ASN A 59 -29.78 -4.23 -2.82
CA ASN A 59 -30.77 -5.20 -3.27
C ASN A 59 -31.62 -5.74 -2.13
N ILE A 60 -30.99 -6.09 -1.00
CA ILE A 60 -31.70 -6.59 0.19
C ILE A 60 -32.66 -5.52 0.72
N PHE A 61 -32.20 -4.28 0.85
CA PHE A 61 -32.99 -3.17 1.38
C PHE A 61 -34.25 -2.89 0.55
N TYR A 62 -34.12 -2.86 -0.78
CA TYR A 62 -35.26 -2.63 -1.68
C TYR A 62 -35.98 -3.91 -2.11
N ARG A 63 -35.67 -5.06 -1.49
CA ARG A 63 -36.25 -6.39 -1.82
C ARG A 63 -36.16 -6.73 -3.31
N LYS A 64 -35.08 -6.32 -3.95
CA LYS A 64 -34.78 -6.55 -5.36
C LYS A 64 -34.05 -7.89 -5.53
N PRO A 65 -34.29 -8.65 -6.61
CA PRO A 65 -33.52 -9.87 -6.87
C PRO A 65 -32.04 -9.55 -7.09
N TRP A 66 -31.17 -10.50 -6.75
CA TRP A 66 -29.72 -10.29 -6.77
C TRP A 66 -29.19 -9.89 -8.17
N TYR A 67 -29.78 -10.43 -9.24
CA TYR A 67 -29.40 -10.19 -10.63
C TYR A 67 -29.93 -8.86 -11.23
N GLN A 68 -30.70 -8.07 -10.47
CA GLN A 68 -31.23 -6.82 -11.01
C GLN A 68 -30.11 -5.88 -11.47
N ALA A 69 -30.19 -5.42 -12.72
CA ALA A 69 -29.27 -4.46 -13.32
C ALA A 69 -27.79 -4.88 -13.21
N ILE A 70 -27.51 -6.17 -13.38
CA ILE A 70 -26.17 -6.73 -13.22
C ILE A 70 -25.12 -6.03 -14.09
N VAL A 71 -25.48 -5.65 -15.32
CA VAL A 71 -24.59 -4.95 -16.27
C VAL A 71 -24.23 -3.55 -15.77
N VAL A 72 -25.21 -2.79 -15.26
CA VAL A 72 -24.97 -1.44 -14.75
C VAL A 72 -24.15 -1.50 -13.46
N LYS A 73 -24.45 -2.45 -12.57
CA LYS A 73 -23.71 -2.64 -11.32
C LYS A 73 -22.28 -3.10 -11.57
N SER A 74 -22.06 -4.03 -12.49
CA SER A 74 -20.71 -4.47 -12.83
C SER A 74 -19.88 -3.35 -13.44
N LEU A 75 -20.48 -2.49 -14.27
CA LEU A 75 -19.83 -1.27 -14.80
C LEU A 75 -19.47 -0.27 -13.68
N LEU A 76 -20.36 -0.06 -12.71
CA LEU A 76 -20.06 0.83 -11.57
C LEU A 76 -18.95 0.26 -10.69
N ILE A 77 -18.97 -1.05 -10.41
CA ILE A 77 -17.94 -1.71 -9.62
C ILE A 77 -16.60 -1.67 -10.36
N SER A 78 -16.56 -1.97 -11.66
CA SER A 78 -15.33 -1.92 -12.45
C SER A 78 -14.79 -0.49 -12.58
N GLY A 79 -15.66 0.51 -12.72
CA GLY A 79 -15.30 1.92 -12.67
C GLY A 79 -14.66 2.31 -11.33
N GLY A 80 -15.25 1.90 -10.21
CA GLY A 80 -14.69 2.12 -8.87
C GLY A 80 -13.34 1.44 -8.67
N MET A 81 -13.20 0.19 -9.12
CA MET A 81 -11.94 -0.57 -9.11
C MET A 81 -10.84 0.15 -9.92
N CYS A 82 -11.18 0.66 -11.10
CA CYS A 82 -10.26 1.42 -11.95
C CYS A 82 -9.75 2.69 -11.23
N LEU A 83 -10.67 3.47 -10.65
CA LEU A 83 -10.32 4.66 -9.87
C LEU A 83 -9.44 4.32 -8.65
N ALA A 84 -9.76 3.24 -7.94
CA ALA A 84 -8.97 2.77 -6.81
C ALA A 84 -7.55 2.35 -7.21
N TYR A 85 -7.40 1.72 -8.38
CA TYR A 85 -6.08 1.37 -8.92
C TYR A 85 -5.24 2.64 -9.19
N PHE A 86 -5.81 3.64 -9.85
CA PHE A 86 -5.14 4.91 -10.12
C PHE A 86 -4.79 5.66 -8.83
N ALA A 87 -5.71 5.71 -7.87
CA ALA A 87 -5.46 6.30 -6.56
C ALA A 87 -4.30 5.58 -5.84
N GLY A 88 -4.25 4.25 -5.91
CA GLY A 88 -3.16 3.46 -5.38
C GLY A 88 -1.84 3.79 -6.05
N LYS A 89 -1.78 3.79 -7.39
CA LYS A 89 -0.57 4.14 -8.14
C LYS A 89 -0.05 5.53 -7.82
N SER A 90 -0.96 6.52 -7.73
CA SER A 90 -0.60 7.89 -7.34
C SER A 90 -0.01 7.93 -5.92
N ARG A 91 -0.59 7.18 -4.98
CA ARG A 91 -0.06 7.10 -3.61
C ARG A 91 1.35 6.50 -3.57
N VAL A 92 1.60 5.40 -4.27
CA VAL A 92 2.94 4.80 -4.35
C VAL A 92 3.95 5.79 -4.92
N TYR A 93 3.59 6.46 -6.01
CA TYR A 93 4.46 7.46 -6.65
C TYR A 93 4.82 8.63 -5.71
N ASN A 94 3.83 9.16 -4.98
CA ASN A 94 4.06 10.24 -4.03
C ASN A 94 4.97 9.82 -2.87
N MET A 95 4.79 8.60 -2.35
CA MET A 95 5.64 8.07 -1.28
C MET A 95 7.07 7.85 -1.77
N ALA A 96 7.25 7.27 -2.96
CA ALA A 96 8.58 7.08 -3.54
C ALA A 96 9.30 8.42 -3.79
N THR A 97 8.58 9.43 -4.26
CA THR A 97 9.14 10.77 -4.47
C THR A 97 9.57 11.41 -3.15
N ARG A 98 8.74 11.30 -2.11
CA ARG A 98 9.07 11.80 -0.77
C ARG A 98 10.31 11.11 -0.21
N ASP A 99 10.37 9.79 -0.30
CA ASP A 99 11.48 9.01 0.24
C ASP A 99 12.78 9.31 -0.52
N ALA A 100 12.73 9.55 -1.83
CA ALA A 100 13.88 9.99 -2.61
C ALA A 100 14.41 11.39 -2.18
N VAL A 101 13.51 12.34 -1.91
CA VAL A 101 13.91 13.67 -1.42
C VAL A 101 14.55 13.57 -0.03
N ILE A 102 13.99 12.75 0.86
CA ILE A 102 14.56 12.54 2.20
C ILE A 102 15.94 11.90 2.11
N ALA A 103 16.09 10.85 1.30
CA ALA A 103 17.37 10.19 1.10
C ALA A 103 18.44 11.17 0.58
N HIS A 104 18.08 11.98 -0.42
CA HIS A 104 18.98 13.01 -0.94
C HIS A 104 19.36 14.08 0.09
N TYR A 105 18.42 14.50 0.94
CA TYR A 105 18.70 15.43 2.03
C TYR A 105 19.68 14.85 3.05
N MET A 106 19.51 13.58 3.41
CA MET A 106 20.42 12.88 4.33
C MET A 106 21.84 12.75 3.78
N GLU A 107 22.00 12.58 2.47
CA GLU A 107 23.30 12.56 1.81
C GLU A 107 23.99 13.94 1.82
N LEU A 108 23.22 15.02 1.66
CA LEU A 108 23.76 16.38 1.58
C LEU A 108 24.14 16.96 2.95
N HIS A 109 23.41 16.59 4.01
CA HIS A 109 23.58 17.12 5.36
C HIS A 109 23.86 16.01 6.38
N PRO A 110 25.01 15.30 6.27
CA PRO A 110 25.32 14.20 7.18
C PRO A 110 25.42 14.63 8.65
N ASP A 111 25.88 15.86 8.90
CA ASP A 111 26.07 16.44 10.24
C ASP A 111 24.76 16.54 11.05
N ASP A 112 23.61 16.69 10.37
CA ASP A 112 22.28 16.74 11.03
C ASP A 112 21.87 15.37 11.60
N PHE A 113 22.47 14.28 11.09
CA PHE A 113 22.11 12.90 11.40
C PHE A 113 23.19 12.16 12.22
N ASP A 114 24.23 12.87 12.64
CA ASP A 114 25.42 12.31 13.30
C ASP A 114 25.12 11.64 14.66
N ARG A 115 23.92 11.87 15.21
CA ARG A 115 23.35 11.14 16.37
C ARG A 115 23.12 9.64 16.15
N THR A 116 23.38 9.12 14.95
CA THR A 116 23.35 7.68 14.64
C THR A 116 24.73 7.05 14.40
N SER A 117 25.80 7.85 14.47
CA SER A 117 27.17 7.48 14.11
C SER A 117 28.03 6.92 15.25
N ASP A 118 27.67 7.14 16.52
CA ASP A 118 28.40 6.68 17.71
C ASP A 118 27.77 5.45 18.38
#